data_AF-A0AA36I2I6-F1
#
_entry.id   AF-A0AA36I2I6-F1
#
_cell.length_a   1.000
_cell.length_b   1.000
_cell.length_c   1.000
_cell.angle_alpha   90.00
_cell.angle_beta   90.00
_cell.angle_gamma   90.00
#
_symmetry.space_group_name_H-M   'P 1'
#
loop_
_entity.id
_entity.type
_entity.pdbx_description
1 polymer ?
#
loop_
_entity_poly.entity_id
_entity_poly.type
_entity_poly.pdbx_seq_one_letter_code
_entity_poly.pdbx_strand_id
1 'polypeptide(L)'
;HLSTSVLHTPLLAQNSMELSQWQDGRQALQPAAELHDYQRVQRFCMSASATLALLLAARGIVSQVFDTGELNPEPLSVSPTPSTRLETPVALPWPAPVVSSAPSQVQALHQLPLVQGCRNCCSEDDRNAPCLDVESCAAAGPAKGHYAMALSHWGRPSEGMLGSIKSMRAAADLLGQTDLIMVMLKSDAESMTPRIEKLFQKWGIKLHTVDWDVPPDMKHHPKTDWCGHQDLIRLHVLGLEGYDAVAYFDGDCEFQGDITPMMRCAASGKFLSTSGGMGEALNVGFFATRPDRRLVQAAVFFARENAYDHDTGWGGAGWAPNGGYYVGGECGQGFFYTLFYRKSEGSRRALQSVGLWESFQSAQLDRCIWNYQTDSSCVEDLDCRHVRVHHKPTRERGSERECDKLKFRKRREKLLLQQYASRPPPSEQELRWAKEGHLLKHSAGLCLRPVEEGETTLMLLSCAFPPEDNFRIVPQGSKTEFVLLKQNGKCAHSEGDEDPEMMPKEPKVAFPVSCEMAAAKFRKLPSKAVPGGFLLRHETGSCIHPYEGQEDPRPNTDLILHSDCNQDRKALTFIEDA
;
A
#
# COMPACT_ATOMS: atom_id res chain seq x y z
N HIS A 1 1.68 35.95 64.00
CA HIS A 1 2.50 36.33 62.85
C HIS A 1 3.41 35.15 62.50
N LEU A 2 3.21 34.61 61.29
CA LEU A 2 4.06 33.74 60.46
C LEU A 2 4.97 32.66 61.09
N SER A 3 4.64 31.44 60.68
CA SER A 3 5.49 30.44 60.02
C SER A 3 6.01 29.26 60.85
N THR A 4 5.63 28.11 60.31
CA THR A 4 5.86 26.71 60.62
C THR A 4 7.27 26.22 60.27
N SER A 5 7.82 25.30 61.07
CA SER A 5 8.47 24.05 60.62
C SER A 5 9.11 23.32 61.79
N VAL A 6 8.63 22.13 62.17
CA VAL A 6 9.45 21.05 62.75
C VAL A 6 8.83 19.68 62.43
N LEU A 7 9.72 18.80 61.98
CA LEU A 7 9.74 17.34 61.81
C LEU A 7 8.82 16.48 62.69
N HIS A 8 8.30 15.40 62.09
CA HIS A 8 8.16 14.08 62.75
C HIS A 8 8.20 12.92 61.73
N THR A 9 9.11 11.96 61.96
CA THR A 9 9.00 10.51 61.67
C THR A 9 7.95 9.88 62.62
N PRO A 10 7.44 8.61 62.50
CA PRO A 10 8.17 7.39 62.10
C PRO A 10 7.34 6.21 61.47
N LEU A 11 8.01 5.03 61.37
CA LEU A 11 7.52 3.64 61.48
C LEU A 11 7.13 2.80 60.23
N LEU A 12 8.10 1.97 59.84
CA LEU A 12 8.08 0.52 59.56
C LEU A 12 6.74 -0.24 59.65
N ALA A 13 6.37 -0.91 58.55
CA ALA A 13 5.94 -2.31 58.53
C ALA A 13 6.09 -2.87 57.10
N GLN A 14 7.06 -3.76 56.91
CA GLN A 14 7.22 -4.60 55.73
C GLN A 14 6.33 -5.84 55.90
N ASN A 15 5.39 -6.06 54.98
CA ASN A 15 4.74 -7.36 54.81
C ASN A 15 5.30 -8.03 53.56
N SER A 16 6.09 -9.06 53.79
CA SER A 16 6.39 -10.14 52.85
C SER A 16 5.14 -11.00 52.67
N MET A 17 4.68 -11.17 51.43
CA MET A 17 3.87 -12.33 51.06
C MET A 17 4.48 -12.98 49.83
N GLU A 18 4.75 -14.27 50.01
CA GLU A 18 5.25 -15.24 49.06
C GLU A 18 4.33 -15.35 47.84
N LEU A 19 4.95 -15.41 46.66
CA LEU A 19 4.31 -15.84 45.42
C LEU A 19 4.95 -17.18 45.04
N SER A 20 4.37 -18.26 45.57
CA SER A 20 4.65 -19.62 45.14
C SER A 20 3.47 -20.17 44.34
N GLN A 21 3.80 -20.71 43.16
CA GLN A 21 3.11 -21.81 42.47
C GLN A 21 1.64 -21.60 42.08
N TRP A 22 1.43 -21.20 40.82
CA TRP A 22 0.42 -21.82 39.95
C TRP A 22 1.07 -22.14 38.61
N GLN A 23 1.51 -23.39 38.47
CA GLN A 23 1.75 -24.04 37.19
C GLN A 23 0.44 -24.66 36.69
N ASP A 24 0.40 -24.87 35.38
CA ASP A 24 -0.58 -25.59 34.57
C ASP A 24 -1.84 -24.85 34.08
N GLY A 25 -2.01 -24.94 32.76
CA GLY A 25 -3.31 -24.90 32.10
C GLY A 25 -3.53 -23.73 31.16
N ARG A 26 -2.92 -23.76 29.96
CA ARG A 26 -3.59 -23.33 28.71
C ARG A 26 -2.77 -23.75 27.48
N GLN A 27 -3.03 -24.97 27.01
CA GLN A 27 -3.01 -25.27 25.59
C GLN A 27 -4.24 -24.59 24.95
N ALA A 28 -4.01 -23.68 24.01
CA ALA A 28 -5.05 -23.21 23.11
C ALA A 28 -4.49 -23.24 21.68
N LEU A 29 -5.12 -24.12 20.91
CA LEU A 29 -4.99 -24.43 19.50
C LEU A 29 -4.83 -23.20 18.59
N GLN A 30 -3.79 -23.22 17.75
CA GLN A 30 -3.74 -22.49 16.48
C GLN A 30 -3.98 -23.49 15.34
N PRO A 31 -4.75 -23.17 14.28
CA PRO A 31 -4.75 -23.98 13.07
C PRO A 31 -3.58 -23.56 12.17
N ALA A 32 -2.45 -24.25 12.31
CA ALA A 32 -1.35 -24.23 11.36
C ALA A 32 -1.61 -25.27 10.26
N ALA A 33 -2.49 -24.96 9.30
CA ALA A 33 -2.81 -25.90 8.21
C ALA A 33 -2.42 -25.42 6.80
N GLU A 34 -2.13 -24.13 6.57
CA GLU A 34 -1.85 -23.65 5.20
C GLU A 34 -0.37 -23.38 4.89
N LEU A 35 0.53 -23.40 5.90
CA LEU A 35 1.96 -23.17 5.68
C LEU A 35 2.76 -24.44 5.32
N HIS A 36 2.19 -25.63 5.52
CA HIS A 36 2.90 -26.89 5.37
C HIS A 36 3.03 -27.39 3.92
N ASP A 37 2.17 -26.93 3.00
CA ASP A 37 2.16 -27.42 1.62
C ASP A 37 3.27 -26.81 0.76
N TYR A 38 3.65 -25.56 1.04
CA TYR A 38 4.75 -24.88 0.34
C TYR A 38 6.12 -25.51 0.63
N GLN A 39 6.34 -25.96 1.88
CA GLN A 39 7.59 -26.61 2.30
C GLN A 39 7.75 -28.03 1.75
N ARG A 40 6.64 -28.74 1.44
CA ARG A 40 6.68 -30.07 0.81
C ARG A 40 7.08 -30.00 -0.67
N VAL A 41 6.56 -29.02 -1.40
CA VAL A 41 6.90 -28.81 -2.82
C VAL A 41 8.39 -28.45 -2.96
N GLN A 42 8.95 -27.60 -2.08
CA GLN A 42 10.38 -27.29 -2.08
C GLN A 42 11.27 -28.51 -1.80
N ARG A 43 10.91 -29.39 -0.85
CA ARG A 43 11.69 -30.60 -0.57
C ARG A 43 11.64 -31.61 -1.72
N PHE A 44 10.51 -31.70 -2.43
CA PHE A 44 10.37 -32.60 -3.59
C PHE A 44 11.20 -32.12 -4.79
N CYS A 45 11.26 -30.81 -5.04
CA CYS A 45 12.11 -30.24 -6.09
C CYS A 45 13.62 -30.37 -5.79
N MET A 46 14.04 -30.28 -4.53
CA MET A 46 15.46 -30.43 -4.16
C MET A 46 15.98 -31.88 -4.30
N SER A 47 15.13 -32.88 -4.08
CA SER A 47 15.47 -34.30 -4.27
C SER A 47 15.71 -34.66 -5.75
N ALA A 48 14.94 -34.07 -6.66
CA ALA A 48 15.07 -34.33 -8.10
C ALA A 48 16.38 -33.77 -8.68
N SER A 49 16.81 -32.59 -8.22
CA SER A 49 18.04 -31.92 -8.69
C SER A 49 19.32 -32.62 -8.19
N ALA A 50 19.31 -33.15 -6.96
CA ALA A 50 20.45 -33.93 -6.43
C ALA A 50 20.67 -35.23 -7.20
N THR A 51 19.58 -35.88 -7.65
CA THR A 51 19.66 -37.13 -8.43
C THR A 51 20.19 -36.88 -9.85
N LEU A 52 19.86 -35.74 -10.47
CA LEU A 52 20.37 -35.36 -11.79
C LEU A 52 21.85 -34.95 -11.75
N ALA A 53 22.30 -34.30 -10.68
CA ALA A 53 23.72 -33.94 -10.49
C ALA A 53 24.62 -35.18 -10.30
N LEU A 54 24.13 -36.20 -9.57
CA LEU A 54 24.83 -37.48 -9.43
C LEU A 54 24.91 -38.29 -10.74
N LEU A 55 23.86 -38.22 -11.58
CA LEU A 55 23.85 -38.86 -12.91
C LEU A 55 24.78 -38.17 -13.92
N LEU A 56 25.01 -36.86 -13.78
CA LEU A 56 25.93 -36.11 -14.63
C LEU A 56 27.39 -36.27 -14.18
N ALA A 57 27.67 -36.40 -12.88
CA ALA A 57 29.00 -36.71 -12.37
C ALA A 57 29.49 -38.11 -12.77
N ALA A 58 28.58 -39.08 -12.93
CA ALA A 58 28.91 -40.45 -13.36
C ALA A 58 29.34 -40.58 -14.84
N ARG A 59 29.23 -39.51 -15.64
CA ARG A 59 29.54 -39.55 -17.09
C ARG A 59 30.93 -39.07 -17.49
N GLY A 60 31.81 -38.75 -16.54
CA GLY A 60 33.25 -38.68 -16.80
C GLY A 60 33.67 -37.71 -17.91
N ILE A 61 33.01 -36.55 -18.03
CA ILE A 61 33.43 -35.48 -18.92
C ILE A 61 33.93 -34.34 -18.05
N VAL A 62 35.25 -34.19 -17.98
CA VAL A 62 36.03 -32.96 -18.16
C VAL A 62 37.47 -33.30 -17.75
N SER A 63 38.38 -33.21 -18.71
CA SER A 63 39.81 -33.20 -18.49
C SER A 63 40.39 -31.96 -19.14
N GLN A 64 41.42 -31.44 -18.47
CA GLN A 64 42.53 -30.64 -18.96
C GLN A 64 42.59 -29.13 -18.65
N VAL A 65 43.58 -28.85 -17.77
CA VAL A 65 44.69 -27.90 -17.90
C VAL A 65 44.40 -26.45 -17.54
N PHE A 66 44.92 -26.02 -16.39
CA PHE A 66 45.68 -24.78 -16.32
C PHE A 66 46.90 -24.94 -15.42
N ASP A 67 48.03 -24.56 -16.02
CA ASP A 67 49.39 -24.48 -15.52
C ASP A 67 49.53 -23.27 -14.58
N THR A 68 50.13 -23.46 -13.39
CA THR A 68 50.34 -22.39 -12.40
C THR A 68 51.75 -21.83 -12.52
N GLY A 69 51.89 -20.74 -13.27
CA GLY A 69 53.10 -19.92 -13.27
C GLY A 69 53.07 -18.88 -12.15
N GLU A 70 53.96 -19.04 -11.17
CA GLU A 70 54.29 -18.03 -10.16
C GLU A 70 54.96 -16.81 -10.80
N LEU A 71 54.48 -15.60 -10.48
CA LEU A 71 55.21 -14.35 -10.72
C LEU A 71 55.26 -13.54 -9.42
N ASN A 72 56.49 -13.29 -8.97
CA ASN A 72 56.84 -12.35 -7.90
C ASN A 72 56.58 -10.91 -8.35
N PRO A 73 56.02 -10.03 -7.49
CA PRO A 73 56.01 -8.60 -7.75
C PRO A 73 57.19 -7.91 -7.06
N GLU A 74 58.02 -7.22 -7.84
CA GLU A 74 58.89 -6.15 -7.34
C GLU A 74 58.12 -4.83 -7.18
N PRO A 75 58.51 -3.95 -6.24
CA PRO A 75 57.81 -2.69 -5.99
C PRO A 75 58.31 -1.57 -6.91
N LEU A 76 57.45 -1.07 -7.78
CA LEU A 76 57.69 0.17 -8.54
C LEU A 76 57.28 1.39 -7.72
N SER A 77 58.29 2.15 -7.28
CA SER A 77 58.18 3.50 -6.76
C SER A 77 57.83 4.48 -7.89
N VAL A 78 56.60 5.01 -7.88
CA VAL A 78 56.15 6.05 -8.82
C VAL A 78 55.99 7.38 -8.07
N SER A 79 56.80 8.37 -8.48
CA SER A 79 56.72 9.76 -8.03
C SER A 79 55.48 10.47 -8.59
N PRO A 80 54.91 11.48 -7.90
CA PRO A 80 53.67 12.12 -8.30
C PRO A 80 53.90 13.10 -9.47
N THR A 81 53.25 12.84 -10.61
CA THR A 81 53.09 13.81 -11.69
C THR A 81 51.94 14.79 -11.37
N PRO A 82 52.01 16.05 -11.83
CA PRO A 82 51.02 17.07 -11.50
C PRO A 82 49.68 16.79 -12.21
N SER A 83 48.61 16.83 -11.42
CA SER A 83 47.23 16.67 -11.85
C SER A 83 46.85 17.74 -12.88
N THR A 84 46.71 17.33 -14.14
CA THR A 84 45.98 18.06 -15.16
C THR A 84 44.48 17.95 -14.84
N ARG A 85 43.84 19.09 -14.57
CA ARG A 85 42.38 19.19 -14.50
C ARG A 85 41.78 18.64 -15.79
N LEU A 86 41.06 17.52 -15.68
CA LEU A 86 40.12 17.09 -16.71
C LEU A 86 39.03 18.15 -16.83
N GLU A 87 39.06 18.89 -17.94
CA GLU A 87 37.96 19.75 -18.34
C GLU A 87 36.71 18.88 -18.53
N THR A 88 35.67 19.19 -17.75
CA THR A 88 34.37 18.55 -17.86
C THR A 88 33.78 18.93 -19.22
N PRO A 89 33.31 17.96 -20.05
CA PRO A 89 32.72 18.29 -21.33
C PRO A 89 31.49 19.17 -21.13
N VAL A 90 31.49 20.33 -21.79
CA VAL A 90 30.36 21.26 -21.82
C VAL A 90 29.17 20.52 -22.44
N ALA A 91 28.19 20.15 -21.61
CA ALA A 91 26.96 19.52 -22.06
C ALA A 91 26.20 20.49 -22.98
N LEU A 92 25.92 20.06 -24.20
CA LEU A 92 25.10 20.82 -25.15
C LEU A 92 23.71 21.06 -24.54
N PRO A 93 23.14 22.28 -24.65
CA PRO A 93 21.82 22.58 -24.12
C PRO A 93 20.76 21.77 -24.86
N TRP A 94 19.99 20.99 -24.12
CA TRP A 94 18.86 20.23 -24.64
C TRP A 94 17.73 21.19 -25.06
N PRO A 95 16.99 20.90 -26.14
CA PRO A 95 15.83 21.70 -26.52
C PRO A 95 14.81 21.73 -25.38
N ALA A 96 14.22 22.91 -25.14
CA ALA A 96 13.22 23.08 -24.10
C ALA A 96 12.05 22.09 -24.32
N PRO A 97 11.64 21.33 -23.29
CA PRO A 97 10.55 20.37 -23.43
C PRO A 97 9.25 21.08 -23.78
N VAL A 98 8.50 20.49 -24.71
CA VAL A 98 7.14 20.93 -25.04
C VAL A 98 6.25 20.68 -23.82
N VAL A 99 5.76 21.75 -23.20
CA VAL A 99 4.88 21.67 -22.03
C VAL A 99 3.54 21.07 -22.47
N SER A 100 3.34 19.78 -22.16
CA SER A 100 2.04 19.14 -22.32
C SER A 100 1.13 19.59 -21.17
N SER A 101 -0.05 20.12 -21.47
CA SER A 101 -1.04 20.43 -20.43
C SER A 101 -1.42 19.14 -19.71
N ALA A 102 -1.10 19.04 -18.42
CA ALA A 102 -1.51 17.91 -17.60
C ALA A 102 -3.03 17.71 -17.68
N PRO A 103 -3.54 16.47 -17.71
CA PRO A 103 -4.98 16.23 -17.75
C PRO A 103 -5.69 16.89 -16.57
N SER A 104 -6.81 17.57 -16.81
CA SER A 104 -7.59 18.30 -15.79
C SER A 104 -8.00 17.44 -14.58
N GLN A 105 -8.18 16.13 -14.77
CA GLN A 105 -8.45 15.17 -13.69
C GLN A 105 -7.32 15.09 -12.66
N VAL A 106 -6.06 15.21 -13.09
CA VAL A 106 -4.91 15.12 -12.18
C VAL A 106 -4.91 16.35 -11.26
N GLN A 107 -5.16 17.55 -11.80
CA GLN A 107 -5.26 18.78 -11.00
C GLN A 107 -6.39 18.73 -9.95
N ALA A 108 -7.53 18.11 -10.26
CA ALA A 108 -8.64 18.00 -9.31
C ALA A 108 -8.32 17.08 -8.12
N LEU A 109 -7.59 15.98 -8.35
CA LEU A 109 -7.17 15.05 -7.28
C LEU A 109 -6.16 15.70 -6.32
N HIS A 110 -5.51 16.78 -6.72
CA HIS A 110 -4.49 17.46 -5.92
C HIS A 110 -5.06 18.35 -4.80
N GLN A 111 -6.35 18.72 -4.88
CA GLN A 111 -6.99 19.61 -3.90
C GLN A 111 -7.66 18.86 -2.74
N LEU A 112 -7.58 17.53 -2.72
CA LEU A 112 -8.15 16.75 -1.64
C LEU A 112 -7.39 16.98 -0.33
N PRO A 113 -8.09 17.23 0.80
CA PRO A 113 -7.46 17.36 2.10
C PRO A 113 -6.67 16.09 2.42
N LEU A 114 -5.51 16.22 3.06
CA LEU A 114 -4.75 15.05 3.47
C LEU A 114 -5.50 14.31 4.57
N VAL A 115 -5.72 13.02 4.30
CA VAL A 115 -6.26 12.07 5.25
C VAL A 115 -5.11 11.16 5.67
N GLN A 116 -5.08 10.83 6.95
CA GLN A 116 -4.17 9.80 7.46
C GLN A 116 -4.59 8.45 6.88
N GLY A 117 -3.73 7.85 6.06
CA GLY A 117 -3.98 6.59 5.37
C GLY A 117 -3.71 5.36 6.25
N CYS A 118 -2.82 5.45 7.24
CA CYS A 118 -2.54 4.39 8.21
C CYS A 118 -2.31 4.95 9.63
N ARG A 119 -2.58 4.13 10.66
CA ARG A 119 -2.26 4.47 12.06
C ARG A 119 -0.98 3.76 12.49
N ASN A 120 0.06 4.51 12.85
CA ASN A 120 1.35 4.00 13.33
C ASN A 120 1.99 2.93 12.41
N CYS A 121 1.86 3.07 11.09
CA CYS A 121 2.52 2.15 10.15
C CYS A 121 3.95 2.54 9.79
N CYS A 122 4.41 3.71 10.26
CA CYS A 122 5.78 4.16 10.06
C CYS A 122 6.69 3.62 11.17
N SER A 123 7.99 3.60 10.91
CA SER A 123 9.00 3.06 11.82
C SER A 123 10.02 4.13 12.20
N GLU A 124 10.42 4.14 13.48
CA GLU A 124 11.52 4.93 14.01
C GLU A 124 12.39 4.01 14.86
N ASP A 125 13.61 3.73 14.42
CA ASP A 125 14.57 2.85 15.09
C ASP A 125 14.06 1.41 15.33
N ASP A 126 13.62 1.08 16.54
CA ASP A 126 13.16 -0.25 16.96
C ASP A 126 11.64 -0.37 17.13
N ARG A 127 10.90 0.69 16.84
CA ARG A 127 9.46 0.78 17.13
C ARG A 127 8.66 1.36 15.97
N ASN A 128 7.37 1.05 15.99
CA ASN A 128 6.40 1.77 15.18
C ASN A 128 6.22 3.20 15.72
N ALA A 129 6.01 4.14 14.81
CA ALA A 129 5.91 5.57 15.07
C ALA A 129 4.83 6.21 14.18
N PRO A 130 4.34 7.41 14.54
CA PRO A 130 3.53 8.22 13.64
C PRO A 130 4.29 8.52 12.35
N CYS A 131 3.57 8.54 11.24
CA CYS A 131 4.14 8.94 9.96
C CYS A 131 4.42 10.44 9.92
N LEU A 132 5.43 10.83 9.13
CA LEU A 132 5.77 12.22 8.92
C LEU A 132 4.61 12.97 8.27
N ASP A 133 4.27 14.14 8.82
CA ASP A 133 3.43 15.12 8.14
C ASP A 133 4.22 15.75 6.98
N VAL A 134 3.94 15.29 5.77
CA VAL A 134 4.65 15.70 4.56
C VAL A 134 4.44 17.17 4.24
N GLU A 135 3.28 17.76 4.50
CA GLU A 135 3.03 19.19 4.19
C GLU A 135 3.77 20.09 5.15
N SER A 136 3.68 19.78 6.45
CA SER A 136 4.45 20.51 7.46
C SER A 136 5.94 20.43 7.18
N CYS A 137 6.45 19.29 6.71
CA CYS A 137 7.83 19.15 6.28
C CYS A 137 8.13 19.94 4.98
N ALA A 138 7.23 19.88 3.99
CA ALA A 138 7.36 20.57 2.71
C ALA A 138 7.44 22.09 2.86
N ALA A 139 6.82 22.65 3.89
CA ALA A 139 6.88 24.07 4.23
C ALA A 139 8.32 24.54 4.53
N ALA A 140 9.19 23.66 5.03
CA ALA A 140 10.61 23.95 5.24
C ALA A 140 11.46 23.76 3.97
N GLY A 141 10.92 23.09 2.95
CA GLY A 141 11.56 22.90 1.66
C GLY A 141 11.41 24.11 0.73
N PRO A 142 12.25 24.20 -0.32
CA PRO A 142 12.18 25.29 -1.29
C PRO A 142 10.82 25.28 -2.00
N ALA A 143 10.26 26.47 -2.29
CA ALA A 143 8.99 26.59 -2.99
C ALA A 143 9.07 26.09 -4.46
N LYS A 144 10.26 26.21 -5.05
CA LYS A 144 10.62 25.71 -6.38
C LYS A 144 11.99 25.06 -6.27
N GLY A 145 12.19 23.92 -6.92
CA GLY A 145 13.47 23.25 -6.95
C GLY A 145 13.70 22.53 -8.27
N HIS A 146 14.96 22.20 -8.54
CA HIS A 146 15.36 21.29 -9.61
C HIS A 146 15.33 19.87 -9.05
N TYR A 147 14.38 19.08 -9.53
CA TYR A 147 14.08 17.76 -8.99
C TYR A 147 14.47 16.63 -9.96
N ALA A 148 14.61 15.42 -9.43
CA ALA A 148 14.67 14.22 -10.27
C ALA A 148 13.77 13.10 -9.76
N MET A 149 13.18 12.36 -10.70
CA MET A 149 12.52 11.09 -10.46
C MET A 149 13.38 9.99 -11.08
N ALA A 150 13.92 9.12 -10.23
CA ALA A 150 14.84 8.07 -10.61
C ALA A 150 14.13 6.71 -10.67
N LEU A 151 14.51 5.94 -11.67
CA LEU A 151 14.22 4.52 -11.84
C LEU A 151 15.55 3.78 -11.88
N SER A 152 15.53 2.47 -11.66
CA SER A 152 16.68 1.61 -11.97
C SER A 152 16.24 0.38 -12.74
N HIS A 153 17.12 -0.09 -13.62
CA HIS A 153 16.93 -1.34 -14.33
C HIS A 153 18.20 -2.18 -14.26
N TRP A 154 18.03 -3.47 -13.99
CA TRP A 154 19.10 -4.46 -13.93
C TRP A 154 18.89 -5.53 -15.00
N GLY A 155 19.95 -5.84 -15.74
CA GLY A 155 19.93 -6.76 -16.88
C GLY A 155 19.49 -6.08 -18.19
N ARG A 156 19.21 -6.90 -19.20
CA ARG A 156 18.91 -6.41 -20.56
C ARG A 156 17.63 -5.53 -20.58
N PRO A 157 17.71 -4.28 -21.10
CA PRO A 157 16.56 -3.39 -21.19
C PRO A 157 15.45 -3.95 -22.08
N SER A 158 14.20 -3.70 -21.67
CA SER A 158 13.00 -4.08 -22.43
C SER A 158 11.94 -2.98 -22.34
N GLU A 159 10.95 -2.99 -23.22
CA GLU A 159 9.87 -1.99 -23.15
C GLU A 159 9.04 -2.10 -21.88
N GLY A 160 8.95 -3.31 -21.30
CA GLY A 160 8.18 -3.57 -20.09
C GLY A 160 8.67 -2.78 -18.87
N MET A 161 9.96 -2.41 -18.84
CA MET A 161 10.54 -1.65 -17.73
C MET A 161 9.98 -0.22 -17.61
N LEU A 162 9.33 0.29 -18.66
CA LEU A 162 8.73 1.63 -18.71
C LEU A 162 7.20 1.58 -18.57
N GLY A 163 6.65 0.55 -17.93
CA GLY A 163 5.20 0.32 -17.84
C GLY A 163 4.41 1.50 -17.28
N SER A 164 4.98 2.25 -16.33
CA SER A 164 4.35 3.39 -15.68
C SER A 164 4.88 4.76 -16.12
N ILE A 165 5.75 4.82 -17.14
CA ILE A 165 6.48 6.04 -17.53
C ILE A 165 5.56 7.21 -17.88
N LYS A 166 4.36 6.93 -18.42
CA LYS A 166 3.38 7.96 -18.76
C LYS A 166 2.91 8.74 -17.54
N SER A 167 2.58 8.02 -16.46
CA SER A 167 2.14 8.64 -15.20
C SER A 167 3.27 9.39 -14.53
N MET A 168 4.49 8.82 -14.57
CA MET A 168 5.70 9.46 -14.05
C MET A 168 6.03 10.76 -14.78
N ARG A 169 5.95 10.78 -16.13
CA ARG A 169 6.14 12.01 -16.91
C ARG A 169 5.12 13.08 -16.55
N ALA A 170 3.85 12.71 -16.41
CA ALA A 170 2.81 13.65 -16.00
C ALA A 170 3.09 14.24 -14.61
N ALA A 171 3.53 13.42 -13.65
CA ALA A 171 3.94 13.90 -12.33
C ALA A 171 5.16 14.83 -12.38
N ALA A 172 6.16 14.52 -13.21
CA ALA A 172 7.32 15.38 -13.44
C ALA A 172 6.93 16.73 -14.08
N ASP A 173 6.01 16.73 -15.06
CA ASP A 173 5.49 17.96 -15.68
C ASP A 173 4.80 18.87 -14.65
N LEU A 174 4.06 18.28 -13.71
CA LEU A 174 3.37 18.99 -12.63
C LEU A 174 4.34 19.61 -11.62
N LEU A 175 5.40 18.87 -11.25
CA LEU A 175 6.47 19.36 -10.38
C LEU A 175 7.24 20.54 -11.01
N GLY A 176 7.24 20.66 -12.34
CA GLY A 176 8.02 21.66 -13.06
C GLY A 176 9.41 21.11 -13.44
N GLN A 177 10.48 21.82 -13.11
CA GLN A 177 11.87 21.49 -13.48
C GLN A 177 12.33 20.13 -12.92
N THR A 178 11.85 19.03 -13.51
CA THR A 178 12.03 17.67 -13.02
C THR A 178 12.55 16.78 -14.13
N ASP A 179 13.68 16.16 -13.87
CA ASP A 179 14.29 15.20 -14.78
C ASP A 179 13.83 13.77 -14.47
N LEU A 180 13.62 12.98 -15.52
CA LEU A 180 13.44 11.53 -15.40
C LEU A 180 14.79 10.86 -15.60
N ILE A 181 15.24 10.06 -14.64
CA ILE A 181 16.55 9.42 -14.68
C ILE A 181 16.37 7.90 -14.63
N MET A 182 17.05 7.18 -15.53
CA MET A 182 17.16 5.74 -15.47
C MET A 182 18.59 5.36 -15.09
N VAL A 183 18.76 4.74 -13.93
CA VAL A 183 20.03 4.20 -13.44
C VAL A 183 20.21 2.78 -13.96
N MET A 184 21.33 2.51 -14.62
CA MET A 184 21.64 1.20 -15.19
C MET A 184 23.12 0.88 -15.08
N LEU A 185 23.47 -0.41 -15.02
CA LEU A 185 24.85 -0.82 -15.24
C LEU A 185 25.32 -0.39 -16.62
N LYS A 186 26.59 0.00 -16.72
CA LYS A 186 27.20 0.34 -18.02
C LYS A 186 27.03 -0.78 -19.05
N SER A 187 27.25 -2.03 -18.66
CA SER A 187 27.06 -3.20 -19.52
C SER A 187 25.62 -3.40 -20.01
N ASP A 188 24.63 -3.10 -19.15
CA ASP A 188 23.23 -3.21 -19.52
C ASP A 188 22.82 -2.08 -20.48
N ALA A 189 23.33 -0.87 -20.24
CA ALA A 189 23.14 0.28 -21.12
C ALA A 189 23.70 0.05 -22.52
N GLU A 190 24.87 -0.57 -22.63
CA GLU A 190 25.48 -0.96 -23.92
C GLU A 190 24.62 -1.95 -24.71
N SER A 191 23.74 -2.70 -24.03
CA SER A 191 22.80 -3.63 -24.67
C SER A 191 21.48 -2.99 -25.14
N MET A 192 21.31 -1.68 -24.97
CA MET A 192 20.12 -0.96 -25.43
C MET A 192 19.96 -1.06 -26.95
N THR A 193 18.74 -1.41 -27.37
CA THR A 193 18.41 -1.40 -28.81
C THR A 193 18.00 0.02 -29.24
N PRO A 194 18.10 0.36 -30.54
CA PRO A 194 17.62 1.64 -31.06
C PRO A 194 16.14 1.91 -30.76
N ARG A 195 15.34 0.85 -30.55
CA ARG A 195 13.94 0.97 -30.14
C ARG A 195 13.80 1.49 -28.70
N ILE A 196 14.63 1.01 -27.77
CA ILE A 196 14.65 1.48 -26.38
C ILE A 196 15.21 2.90 -26.29
N GLU A 197 16.29 3.21 -27.03
CA GLU A 197 16.82 4.58 -27.13
C GLU A 197 15.77 5.59 -27.59
N LYS A 198 14.99 5.24 -28.62
CA LYS A 198 13.87 6.07 -29.08
C LYS A 198 12.80 6.26 -28.00
N LEU A 199 12.55 5.26 -27.15
CA LEU A 199 11.64 5.43 -26.01
C LEU A 199 12.21 6.38 -24.96
N PHE A 200 13.51 6.32 -24.67
CA PHE A 200 14.17 7.25 -23.74
C PHE A 200 14.06 8.68 -24.24
N GLN A 201 14.40 8.90 -25.51
CA GLN A 201 14.27 10.21 -26.16
C GLN A 201 12.81 10.70 -26.14
N LYS A 202 11.86 9.83 -26.50
CA LYS A 202 10.43 10.15 -26.51
C LYS A 202 9.92 10.61 -25.14
N TRP A 203 10.38 9.99 -24.06
CA TRP A 203 9.93 10.30 -22.70
C TRP A 203 10.84 11.26 -21.95
N GLY A 204 11.92 11.74 -22.58
CA GLY A 204 12.89 12.63 -21.95
C GLY A 204 13.62 11.97 -20.78
N ILE A 205 13.90 10.67 -20.88
CA ILE A 205 14.63 9.91 -19.85
C ILE A 205 16.12 10.13 -20.05
N LYS A 206 16.80 10.64 -19.02
CA LYS A 206 18.26 10.71 -18.94
C LYS A 206 18.80 9.37 -18.46
N LEU A 207 19.72 8.79 -19.22
CA LEU A 207 20.42 7.57 -18.80
C LEU A 207 21.58 7.95 -17.87
N HIS A 208 21.64 7.31 -16.70
CA HIS A 208 22.74 7.42 -15.75
C HIS A 208 23.40 6.05 -15.59
N THR A 209 24.57 5.86 -16.22
CA THR A 209 25.29 4.58 -16.17
C THR A 209 26.17 4.50 -14.93
N VAL A 210 26.21 3.33 -14.31
CA VAL A 210 27.00 3.05 -13.11
C VAL A 210 27.90 1.83 -13.30
N ASP A 211 28.98 1.77 -12.54
CA ASP A 211 30.01 0.72 -12.68
C ASP A 211 29.72 -0.53 -11.84
N TRP A 212 28.78 -0.44 -10.90
CA TRP A 212 28.41 -1.55 -10.00
C TRP A 212 26.92 -1.51 -9.64
N ASP A 213 26.36 -2.68 -9.44
CA ASP A 213 24.98 -2.94 -8.96
C ASP A 213 24.98 -3.41 -7.50
N VAL A 214 26.11 -3.94 -7.02
CA VAL A 214 26.39 -4.27 -5.63
C VAL A 214 27.61 -3.47 -5.18
N PRO A 215 27.60 -2.86 -3.97
CA PRO A 215 28.75 -2.14 -3.46
C PRO A 215 30.06 -2.96 -3.53
N PRO A 216 31.17 -2.36 -3.95
CA PRO A 216 32.44 -3.07 -4.04
C PRO A 216 32.91 -3.57 -2.67
N ASP A 217 33.44 -4.79 -2.63
CA ASP A 217 33.94 -5.47 -1.43
C ASP A 217 32.88 -5.71 -0.34
N MET A 218 31.61 -5.78 -0.74
CA MET A 218 30.50 -6.09 0.16
C MET A 218 30.63 -7.49 0.77
N LYS A 219 30.50 -7.60 2.10
CA LYS A 219 30.67 -8.88 2.83
C LYS A 219 29.61 -9.92 2.49
N HIS A 220 28.37 -9.48 2.20
CA HIS A 220 27.27 -10.36 1.85
C HIS A 220 26.82 -10.12 0.42
N HIS A 221 27.15 -11.07 -0.46
CA HIS A 221 26.79 -11.00 -1.88
C HIS A 221 26.59 -12.42 -2.45
N PRO A 222 25.52 -13.13 -2.04
CA PRO A 222 25.22 -14.45 -2.58
C PRO A 222 25.17 -14.43 -4.11
N LYS A 223 25.74 -15.45 -4.76
CA LYS A 223 25.88 -15.50 -6.23
C LYS A 223 24.59 -15.83 -6.96
N THR A 224 23.60 -16.40 -6.28
CA THR A 224 22.35 -16.89 -6.86
C THR A 224 21.19 -16.56 -5.94
N ASP A 225 20.00 -16.41 -6.53
CA ASP A 225 18.72 -16.24 -5.81
C ASP A 225 18.71 -15.08 -4.81
N TRP A 226 19.37 -13.98 -5.16
CA TRP A 226 19.48 -12.80 -4.30
C TRP A 226 18.98 -11.54 -5.02
N CYS A 227 18.03 -10.83 -4.40
CA CYS A 227 17.50 -9.57 -4.91
C CYS A 227 18.49 -8.39 -4.82
N GLY A 228 19.64 -8.55 -4.16
CA GLY A 228 20.57 -7.46 -3.88
C GLY A 228 21.06 -6.71 -5.11
N HIS A 229 21.29 -7.37 -6.24
CA HIS A 229 21.70 -6.69 -7.48
C HIS A 229 20.67 -5.65 -7.96
N GLN A 230 19.39 -6.04 -7.97
CA GLN A 230 18.29 -5.15 -8.37
C GLN A 230 18.04 -4.03 -7.34
N ASP A 231 18.27 -4.33 -6.07
CA ASP A 231 17.97 -3.42 -4.97
C ASP A 231 19.10 -2.43 -4.68
N LEU A 232 20.37 -2.84 -4.77
CA LEU A 232 21.51 -2.03 -4.33
C LEU A 232 22.04 -1.11 -5.42
N ILE A 233 21.72 -1.35 -6.70
CA ILE A 233 21.98 -0.39 -7.78
C ILE A 233 21.27 0.96 -7.52
N ARG A 234 20.20 0.94 -6.73
CA ARG A 234 19.42 2.13 -6.33
C ARG A 234 20.22 3.06 -5.43
N LEU A 235 21.28 2.57 -4.77
CA LEU A 235 22.16 3.40 -3.93
C LEU A 235 22.78 4.56 -4.70
N HIS A 236 23.01 4.42 -6.01
CA HIS A 236 23.57 5.49 -6.84
C HIS A 236 22.67 6.72 -6.91
N VAL A 237 21.35 6.56 -6.70
CA VAL A 237 20.41 7.69 -6.64
C VAL A 237 20.77 8.67 -5.52
N LEU A 238 21.32 8.18 -4.41
CA LEU A 238 21.73 9.00 -3.26
C LEU A 238 22.81 10.02 -3.64
N GLY A 239 23.59 9.76 -4.70
CA GLY A 239 24.70 10.60 -5.15
C GLY A 239 24.44 11.39 -6.43
N LEU A 240 23.19 11.48 -6.89
CA LEU A 240 22.80 12.29 -8.04
C LEU A 240 22.83 13.79 -7.67
N GLU A 241 24.02 14.34 -7.47
CA GLU A 241 24.21 15.74 -7.07
C GLU A 241 23.72 16.72 -8.15
N GLY A 242 23.41 17.95 -7.74
CA GLY A 242 22.89 19.01 -8.61
C GLY A 242 21.37 19.17 -8.59
N TYR A 243 20.65 18.26 -7.95
CA TYR A 243 19.21 18.38 -7.68
C TYR A 243 18.95 18.81 -6.24
N ASP A 244 17.88 19.56 -6.02
CA ASP A 244 17.39 19.91 -4.68
C ASP A 244 16.82 18.67 -3.98
N ALA A 245 16.15 17.79 -4.72
CA ALA A 245 15.71 16.49 -4.26
C ALA A 245 15.65 15.46 -5.39
N VAL A 246 15.85 14.20 -5.03
CA VAL A 246 15.67 13.04 -5.89
C VAL A 246 14.71 12.07 -5.22
N ALA A 247 13.84 11.45 -6.01
CA ALA A 247 12.97 10.38 -5.54
C ALA A 247 13.13 9.14 -6.43
N TYR A 248 13.51 8.02 -5.82
CA TYR A 248 13.54 6.72 -6.46
C TYR A 248 12.16 6.05 -6.40
N PHE A 249 11.78 5.41 -7.50
CA PHE A 249 10.60 4.55 -7.58
C PHE A 249 10.91 3.26 -8.32
N ASP A 250 10.23 2.17 -7.96
CA ASP A 250 10.20 0.98 -8.79
C ASP A 250 9.49 1.25 -10.13
N GLY A 251 9.95 0.55 -11.18
CA GLY A 251 9.44 0.74 -12.55
C GLY A 251 7.95 0.42 -12.73
N ASP A 252 7.33 -0.23 -11.74
CA ASP A 252 5.90 -0.53 -11.73
C ASP A 252 5.06 0.42 -10.86
N CYS A 253 5.65 1.44 -10.22
CA CYS A 253 4.89 2.48 -9.51
C CYS A 253 4.10 3.38 -10.47
N GLU A 254 2.79 3.51 -10.28
CA GLU A 254 1.91 4.41 -11.02
C GLU A 254 1.60 5.68 -10.21
N PHE A 255 1.74 6.84 -10.83
CA PHE A 255 1.46 8.13 -10.18
C PHE A 255 -0.01 8.51 -10.38
N GLN A 256 -0.70 8.79 -9.27
CA GLN A 256 -2.13 9.08 -9.23
C GLN A 256 -2.46 10.46 -8.64
N GLY A 257 -1.48 11.14 -8.01
CA GLY A 257 -1.66 12.48 -7.48
C GLY A 257 -0.36 13.27 -7.35
N ASP A 258 -0.43 14.41 -6.66
CA ASP A 258 0.68 15.35 -6.50
C ASP A 258 1.74 14.80 -5.55
N ILE A 259 3.00 14.82 -6.00
CA ILE A 259 4.17 14.46 -5.19
C ILE A 259 5.04 15.66 -4.82
N THR A 260 4.63 16.88 -5.16
CA THR A 260 5.36 18.12 -4.86
C THR A 260 5.67 18.29 -3.36
N PRO A 261 4.71 18.07 -2.44
CA PRO A 261 5.01 18.18 -1.01
C PRO A 261 6.14 17.23 -0.57
N MET A 262 6.10 15.99 -1.05
CA MET A 262 7.14 15.00 -0.78
C MET A 262 8.51 15.41 -1.31
N MET A 263 8.60 15.93 -2.54
CA MET A 263 9.88 16.40 -3.11
C MET A 263 10.44 17.59 -2.33
N ARG A 264 9.59 18.54 -1.93
CA ARG A 264 10.00 19.69 -1.11
C ARG A 264 10.47 19.25 0.28
N CYS A 265 9.77 18.31 0.89
CA CYS A 265 10.19 17.73 2.16
C CYS A 265 11.56 17.05 2.04
N ALA A 266 11.79 16.24 1.00
CA ALA A 266 13.08 15.60 0.77
C ALA A 266 14.21 16.63 0.59
N ALA A 267 13.93 17.74 -0.10
CA ALA A 267 14.90 18.83 -0.31
C ALA A 267 15.36 19.52 0.99
N SER A 268 14.63 19.34 2.10
CA SER A 268 15.07 19.80 3.43
C SER A 268 16.28 19.02 3.99
N GLY A 269 16.72 17.94 3.31
CA GLY A 269 17.86 17.12 3.73
C GLY A 269 17.49 15.84 4.46
N LYS A 270 16.21 15.47 4.50
CA LYS A 270 15.74 14.21 5.10
C LYS A 270 15.80 13.07 4.10
N PHE A 271 16.15 11.88 4.58
CA PHE A 271 15.89 10.62 3.87
C PHE A 271 14.46 10.16 4.16
N LEU A 272 13.62 10.13 3.14
CA LEU A 272 12.22 9.74 3.21
C LEU A 272 12.03 8.35 2.60
N SER A 273 11.25 7.49 3.25
CA SER A 273 10.79 6.24 2.64
C SER A 273 9.41 5.86 3.17
N THR A 274 8.95 4.63 2.94
CA THR A 274 7.72 4.09 3.53
C THR A 274 8.02 2.71 4.11
N SER A 275 7.21 2.23 5.05
CA SER A 275 7.24 0.82 5.44
C SER A 275 6.76 -0.08 4.28
N GLY A 276 6.99 -1.39 4.38
CA GLY A 276 6.32 -2.39 3.55
C GLY A 276 4.85 -2.56 3.92
N GLY A 277 4.12 -3.35 3.13
CA GLY A 277 2.71 -3.68 3.32
C GLY A 277 2.45 -4.90 4.21
N MET A 278 3.42 -5.80 4.36
CA MET A 278 3.24 -7.12 4.96
C MET A 278 4.22 -7.38 6.11
N GLY A 279 4.54 -6.33 6.87
CA GLY A 279 5.42 -6.37 8.04
C GLY A 279 6.86 -5.90 7.76
N GLU A 280 7.22 -5.64 6.51
CA GLU A 280 8.57 -5.16 6.21
C GLU A 280 8.76 -3.75 6.79
N ALA A 281 9.89 -3.54 7.49
CA ALA A 281 10.17 -2.25 8.13
C ALA A 281 10.34 -1.11 7.11
N LEU A 282 10.69 -1.45 5.86
CA LEU A 282 10.89 -0.52 4.76
C LEU A 282 10.52 -1.18 3.43
N ASN A 283 9.88 -0.44 2.53
CA ASN A 283 9.73 -0.83 1.13
C ASN A 283 10.78 -0.07 0.29
N VAL A 284 11.73 -0.79 -0.31
CA VAL A 284 12.83 -0.16 -1.07
C VAL A 284 12.38 0.33 -2.44
N GLY A 285 11.16 -0.02 -2.87
CA GLY A 285 10.57 0.47 -4.11
C GLY A 285 10.21 1.95 -4.09
N PHE A 286 10.42 2.64 -2.97
CA PHE A 286 10.30 4.08 -2.86
C PHE A 286 11.25 4.67 -1.80
N PHE A 287 12.00 5.71 -2.19
CA PHE A 287 12.59 6.66 -1.24
C PHE A 287 12.81 8.01 -1.90
N ALA A 288 12.93 9.07 -1.10
CA ALA A 288 13.29 10.41 -1.57
C ALA A 288 14.31 11.06 -0.64
N THR A 289 15.27 11.80 -1.17
CA THR A 289 16.29 12.48 -0.37
C THR A 289 16.80 13.71 -1.10
N ARG A 290 17.42 14.63 -0.36
CA ARG A 290 18.42 15.51 -0.96
C ARG A 290 19.65 14.66 -1.31
N PRO A 291 20.10 14.64 -2.57
CA PRO A 291 21.27 13.86 -2.96
C PRO A 291 22.54 14.44 -2.32
N ASP A 292 23.40 13.55 -1.83
CA ASP A 292 24.71 13.85 -1.25
C ASP A 292 25.62 12.64 -1.48
N ARG A 293 26.73 12.83 -2.21
CA ARG A 293 27.66 11.73 -2.53
C ARG A 293 28.19 11.02 -1.28
N ARG A 294 28.22 11.68 -0.13
CA ARG A 294 28.60 11.08 1.16
C ARG A 294 27.65 9.96 1.58
N LEU A 295 26.37 10.02 1.20
CA LEU A 295 25.41 8.93 1.49
C LEU A 295 25.76 7.65 0.73
N VAL A 296 26.21 7.75 -0.53
CA VAL A 296 26.71 6.58 -1.30
C VAL A 296 27.96 6.02 -0.64
N GLN A 297 28.88 6.89 -0.21
CA GLN A 297 30.11 6.47 0.49
C GLN A 297 29.80 5.78 1.81
N ALA A 298 28.84 6.29 2.59
CA ALA A 298 28.38 5.64 3.81
C ALA A 298 27.78 4.26 3.53
N ALA A 299 26.99 4.11 2.46
CA ALA A 299 26.44 2.83 2.06
C ALA A 299 27.52 1.82 1.64
N VAL A 300 28.52 2.24 0.86
CA VAL A 300 29.66 1.38 0.49
C VAL A 300 30.45 0.97 1.74
N PHE A 301 30.71 1.91 2.65
CA PHE A 301 31.36 1.60 3.93
C PHE A 301 30.53 0.59 4.74
N PHE A 302 29.22 0.81 4.85
CA PHE A 302 28.32 -0.08 5.58
C PHE A 302 28.34 -1.51 5.00
N ALA A 303 28.27 -1.65 3.68
CA ALA A 303 28.32 -2.93 2.98
C ALA A 303 29.64 -3.70 3.19
N ARG A 304 30.76 -2.98 3.28
CA ARG A 304 32.08 -3.56 3.55
C ARG A 304 32.24 -3.99 4.99
N GLU A 305 31.68 -3.24 5.94
CA GLU A 305 31.90 -3.49 7.36
C GLU A 305 30.88 -4.44 7.99
N ASN A 306 29.67 -4.51 7.44
CA ASN A 306 28.56 -5.25 8.05
C ASN A 306 28.13 -6.41 7.14
N ALA A 307 28.31 -7.64 7.64
CA ALA A 307 27.73 -8.82 7.00
C ALA A 307 26.24 -8.91 7.30
N TYR A 308 25.50 -9.61 6.45
CA TYR A 308 24.14 -10.04 6.74
C TYR A 308 24.15 -11.42 7.37
N ASP A 309 23.26 -11.60 8.35
CA ASP A 309 22.96 -12.86 9.01
C ASP A 309 21.44 -13.03 9.09
N HIS A 310 20.94 -14.26 8.91
CA HIS A 310 19.49 -14.50 8.88
C HIS A 310 18.83 -14.32 10.25
N ASP A 311 19.55 -14.58 11.34
CA ASP A 311 18.97 -14.51 12.68
C ASP A 311 19.05 -13.08 13.24
N THR A 312 20.09 -12.35 12.87
CA THR A 312 20.41 -11.04 13.46
C THR A 312 20.39 -9.87 12.47
N GLY A 313 20.08 -10.11 11.20
CA GLY A 313 19.99 -9.08 10.17
C GLY A 313 21.36 -8.48 9.78
N TRP A 314 21.34 -7.25 9.26
CA TRP A 314 22.57 -6.55 8.84
C TRP A 314 23.38 -6.08 10.05
N GLY A 315 24.64 -6.49 10.14
CA GLY A 315 25.56 -6.06 11.20
C GLY A 315 25.09 -6.42 12.61
N GLY A 316 24.25 -7.44 12.76
CA GLY A 316 23.66 -7.83 14.04
C GLY A 316 22.62 -6.85 14.59
N ALA A 317 22.04 -5.99 13.74
CA ALA A 317 21.12 -4.93 14.17
C ALA A 317 19.72 -5.43 14.59
N GLY A 318 19.40 -6.70 14.36
CA GLY A 318 18.10 -7.32 14.63
C GLY A 318 17.01 -6.96 13.63
N TRP A 319 15.79 -7.41 13.92
CA TRP A 319 14.62 -7.35 13.02
C TRP A 319 13.53 -6.36 13.42
N ALA A 320 13.79 -5.55 14.45
CA ALA A 320 12.83 -4.57 14.91
C ALA A 320 12.51 -3.54 13.78
N PRO A 321 11.26 -3.09 13.66
CA PRO A 321 10.11 -3.38 14.52
C PRO A 321 9.35 -4.68 14.18
N ASN A 322 9.66 -5.37 13.07
CA ASN A 322 8.90 -6.54 12.61
C ASN A 322 8.98 -7.77 13.53
N GLY A 323 9.96 -7.81 14.44
CA GLY A 323 10.11 -8.91 15.40
C GLY A 323 10.68 -10.20 14.81
N GLY A 324 10.97 -10.25 13.51
CA GLY A 324 11.60 -11.38 12.82
C GLY A 324 11.92 -11.09 11.36
N TYR A 325 12.52 -12.07 10.69
CA TYR A 325 12.85 -12.01 9.27
C TYR A 325 11.64 -11.61 8.43
N TYR A 326 11.88 -10.79 7.41
CA TYR A 326 10.92 -10.43 6.38
C TYR A 326 11.58 -10.51 5.00
N VAL A 327 10.76 -10.73 3.97
CA VAL A 327 11.24 -10.86 2.59
C VAL A 327 12.00 -9.59 2.17
N GLY A 328 13.20 -9.76 1.61
CA GLY A 328 14.07 -8.65 1.22
C GLY A 328 14.86 -8.04 2.38
N GLY A 329 14.77 -8.60 3.59
CA GLY A 329 15.63 -8.25 4.73
C GLY A 329 17.12 -8.47 4.45
N GLU A 330 17.44 -9.49 3.67
CA GLU A 330 18.74 -9.84 3.12
C GLU A 330 19.17 -8.99 1.91
N CYS A 331 18.26 -8.15 1.40
CA CYS A 331 18.47 -7.32 0.22
C CYS A 331 18.32 -5.83 0.58
N GLY A 332 17.79 -5.01 -0.34
CA GLY A 332 17.69 -3.57 -0.16
C GLY A 332 16.82 -3.15 1.01
N GLN A 333 15.73 -3.86 1.28
CA GLN A 333 14.78 -3.45 2.33
C GLN A 333 15.44 -3.46 3.71
N GLY A 334 16.09 -4.57 4.08
CA GLY A 334 16.82 -4.62 5.35
C GLY A 334 18.10 -3.79 5.35
N PHE A 335 18.80 -3.70 4.21
CA PHE A 335 20.03 -2.91 4.10
C PHE A 335 19.75 -1.40 4.33
N PHE A 336 18.81 -0.82 3.58
CA PHE A 336 18.45 0.59 3.69
C PHE A 336 17.84 0.90 5.06
N TYR A 337 16.96 0.03 5.56
CA TYR A 337 16.38 0.23 6.89
C TYR A 337 17.45 0.25 7.98
N THR A 338 18.38 -0.71 7.93
CA THR A 338 19.46 -0.77 8.90
C THR A 338 20.35 0.46 8.81
N LEU A 339 20.81 0.83 7.62
CA LEU A 339 21.71 1.96 7.46
C LEU A 339 21.08 3.31 7.86
N PHE A 340 19.82 3.57 7.49
CA PHE A 340 19.24 4.90 7.62
C PHE A 340 18.27 5.06 8.80
N TYR A 341 17.69 3.99 9.34
CA TYR A 341 16.70 4.07 10.44
C TYR A 341 17.19 3.43 11.73
N ARG A 342 17.90 2.30 11.66
CA ARG A 342 18.43 1.65 12.86
C ARG A 342 19.58 2.48 13.42
N LYS A 343 19.54 2.77 14.72
CA LYS A 343 20.67 3.39 15.44
C LYS A 343 21.73 2.35 15.83
N SER A 344 21.99 1.39 14.95
CA SER A 344 22.97 0.33 15.17
C SER A 344 24.40 0.88 15.17
N GLU A 345 25.34 0.15 15.78
CA GLU A 345 26.75 0.54 15.74
C GLU A 345 27.31 0.57 14.30
N GLY A 346 26.88 -0.37 13.45
CA GLY A 346 27.26 -0.41 12.04
C GLY A 346 26.82 0.85 11.28
N SER A 347 25.56 1.23 11.43
CA SER A 347 24.97 2.42 10.80
C SER A 347 25.62 3.71 11.29
N ARG A 348 25.83 3.80 12.61
CA ARG A 348 26.52 4.93 13.23
C ARG A 348 27.92 5.11 12.67
N ARG A 349 28.73 4.05 12.64
CA ARG A 349 30.09 4.10 12.09
C ARG A 349 30.09 4.50 10.61
N ALA A 350 29.15 3.97 9.83
CA ALA A 350 29.02 4.28 8.41
C ALA A 350 28.67 5.74 8.13
N LEU A 351 27.69 6.32 8.84
CA LEU A 351 27.34 7.73 8.69
C LEU A 351 28.40 8.66 9.31
N GLN A 352 29.05 8.24 10.40
CA GLN A 352 30.12 9.01 11.04
C GLN A 352 31.38 9.08 10.18
N SER A 353 31.72 8.02 9.43
CA SER A 353 32.92 7.99 8.57
C SER A 353 32.89 9.03 7.45
N VAL A 354 31.70 9.53 7.12
CA VAL A 354 31.48 10.59 6.12
C VAL A 354 30.97 11.91 6.74
N GLY A 355 31.00 12.03 8.07
CA GLY A 355 30.62 13.24 8.79
C GLY A 355 29.13 13.60 8.70
N LEU A 356 28.24 12.61 8.58
CA LEU A 356 26.79 12.81 8.47
C LEU A 356 26.02 12.47 9.74
N TRP A 357 26.56 11.66 10.66
CA TRP A 357 25.81 11.08 11.79
C TRP A 357 24.96 12.08 12.58
N GLU A 358 25.53 13.22 13.01
CA GLU A 358 24.81 14.20 13.84
C GLU A 358 23.76 15.01 13.05
N SER A 359 23.92 15.13 11.74
CA SER A 359 23.05 15.93 10.87
C SER A 359 22.02 15.12 10.10
N PHE A 360 22.20 13.81 10.02
CA PHE A 360 21.38 12.94 9.20
C PHE A 360 20.02 12.71 9.85
N GLN A 361 18.96 12.86 9.07
CA GLN A 361 17.60 12.64 9.53
C GLN A 361 16.88 11.73 8.54
N SER A 362 16.20 10.73 9.05
CA SER A 362 15.33 9.85 8.29
C SER A 362 13.90 9.90 8.84
N ALA A 363 12.91 9.71 7.98
CA ALA A 363 11.52 9.69 8.37
C ALA A 363 10.68 8.92 7.35
N GLN A 364 9.72 8.13 7.83
CA GLN A 364 8.80 7.42 6.95
C GLN A 364 7.52 8.21 6.70
N LEU A 365 7.01 8.07 5.49
CA LEU A 365 5.75 8.62 5.02
C LEU A 365 4.65 7.57 5.14
N ASP A 366 3.40 8.04 5.13
CA ASP A 366 2.23 7.16 5.12
C ASP A 366 2.22 6.27 3.86
N ARG A 367 2.42 4.96 4.05
CA ARG A 367 2.51 3.99 2.94
C ARG A 367 1.22 3.92 2.12
N CYS A 368 0.07 4.14 2.74
CA CYS A 368 -1.23 4.04 2.08
C CYS A 368 -1.49 5.23 1.14
N ILE A 369 -0.75 6.32 1.32
CA ILE A 369 -0.84 7.53 0.48
C ILE A 369 0.33 7.61 -0.50
N TRP A 370 1.56 7.40 -0.02
CA TRP A 370 2.78 7.74 -0.76
C TRP A 370 3.45 6.55 -1.46
N ASN A 371 3.04 5.31 -1.17
CA ASN A 371 3.57 4.09 -1.79
C ASN A 371 2.60 2.91 -1.59
N TYR A 372 1.35 3.06 -2.06
CA TYR A 372 0.28 2.11 -1.78
C TYR A 372 0.62 0.72 -2.35
N GLN A 373 0.52 -0.32 -1.51
CA GLN A 373 0.84 -1.70 -1.88
C GLN A 373 -0.34 -2.67 -1.69
N THR A 374 -1.10 -2.47 -0.62
CA THR A 374 -2.22 -3.29 -0.18
C THR A 374 -3.01 -2.49 0.86
N ASP A 375 -4.24 -2.90 1.12
CA ASP A 375 -5.13 -2.34 2.14
C ASP A 375 -4.80 -2.85 3.55
N SER A 376 -3.97 -3.89 3.69
CA SER A 376 -3.52 -4.35 5.00
C SER A 376 -2.82 -3.18 5.72
N SER A 377 -3.28 -2.85 6.93
CA SER A 377 -2.86 -1.68 7.72
C SER A 377 -3.21 -0.28 7.19
N CYS A 378 -3.95 -0.17 6.09
CA CYS A 378 -4.63 1.08 5.78
C CYS A 378 -5.89 1.24 6.63
N VAL A 379 -6.34 2.48 6.80
CA VAL A 379 -7.64 2.75 7.43
C VAL A 379 -8.75 2.14 6.58
N GLU A 380 -9.79 1.64 7.26
CA GLU A 380 -10.84 0.84 6.65
C GLU A 380 -11.59 1.52 5.51
N ASP A 381 -11.60 2.83 5.56
CA ASP A 381 -12.31 3.78 4.72
C ASP A 381 -11.36 4.63 3.86
N LEU A 382 -10.17 4.09 3.57
CA LEU A 382 -9.20 4.77 2.71
C LEU A 382 -9.84 5.09 1.36
N ASP A 383 -10.09 6.38 1.13
CA ASP A 383 -10.52 6.84 -0.18
C ASP A 383 -9.33 6.83 -1.14
N CYS A 384 -9.38 5.89 -2.09
CA CYS A 384 -8.37 5.66 -3.12
C CYS A 384 -8.05 6.85 -4.03
N ARG A 385 -8.77 7.98 -3.91
CA ARG A 385 -8.42 9.27 -4.53
C ARG A 385 -7.27 9.99 -3.81
N HIS A 386 -6.99 9.63 -2.56
CA HIS A 386 -5.87 10.18 -1.78
C HIS A 386 -4.53 9.52 -2.10
N VAL A 387 -4.54 8.31 -2.68
CA VAL A 387 -3.31 7.62 -3.12
C VAL A 387 -2.57 8.51 -4.13
N ARG A 388 -1.33 8.88 -3.80
CA ARG A 388 -0.44 9.68 -4.66
C ARG A 388 0.40 8.80 -5.57
N VAL A 389 0.92 7.69 -5.02
CA VAL A 389 1.71 6.70 -5.77
C VAL A 389 1.21 5.31 -5.44
N HIS A 390 0.92 4.54 -6.48
CA HIS A 390 0.37 3.20 -6.42
C HIS A 390 1.39 2.18 -6.93
N HIS A 391 1.95 1.42 -6.01
CA HIS A 391 2.99 0.42 -6.29
C HIS A 391 2.35 -0.95 -6.58
N LYS A 392 1.54 -1.48 -5.66
CA LYS A 392 0.84 -2.77 -5.76
C LYS A 392 -0.64 -2.61 -5.34
N PRO A 393 -1.55 -3.53 -5.74
CA PRO A 393 -1.34 -4.70 -6.59
C PRO A 393 -1.07 -4.36 -8.05
N THR A 394 -0.39 -5.27 -8.77
CA THR A 394 -0.16 -5.15 -10.23
C THR A 394 -1.26 -5.80 -11.06
N ARG A 395 -2.25 -6.43 -10.40
CA ARG A 395 -3.39 -7.12 -10.99
C ARG A 395 -4.66 -6.70 -10.26
N GLU A 396 -5.78 -6.77 -10.98
CA GLU A 396 -7.12 -6.58 -10.41
C GLU A 396 -7.40 -7.74 -9.46
N ARG A 397 -7.59 -7.43 -8.17
CA ARG A 397 -7.83 -8.44 -7.12
C ARG A 397 -9.29 -8.56 -6.70
N GLY A 398 -10.16 -7.70 -7.21
CA GLY A 398 -11.61 -7.83 -7.06
C GLY A 398 -12.14 -7.59 -5.64
N SER A 399 -11.30 -7.25 -4.65
CA SER A 399 -11.82 -6.76 -3.37
C SER A 399 -12.19 -5.28 -3.51
N GLU A 400 -13.36 -4.90 -2.99
CA GLU A 400 -13.82 -3.50 -3.04
C GLU A 400 -12.91 -2.55 -2.25
N ARG A 401 -12.15 -3.08 -1.28
CA ARG A 401 -11.25 -2.30 -0.41
C ARG A 401 -9.91 -1.98 -1.05
N GLU A 402 -9.38 -2.83 -1.93
CA GLU A 402 -8.07 -2.57 -2.51
C GLU A 402 -8.15 -1.42 -3.52
N CYS A 403 -7.31 -0.41 -3.33
CA CYS A 403 -7.14 0.62 -4.34
C CYS A 403 -6.52 0.01 -5.59
N ASP A 404 -7.16 0.23 -6.73
CA ASP A 404 -6.69 -0.23 -8.03
C ASP A 404 -5.77 0.80 -8.70
N LYS A 405 -4.89 0.34 -9.59
CA LYS A 405 -4.25 1.22 -10.59
C LYS A 405 -5.30 1.87 -11.48
N LEU A 406 -5.06 3.10 -11.94
CA LEU A 406 -6.02 3.88 -12.74
C LEU A 406 -6.46 3.14 -14.01
N LYS A 407 -5.54 2.39 -14.63
CA LYS A 407 -5.87 1.56 -15.80
C LYS A 407 -6.95 0.50 -15.51
N PHE A 408 -6.97 -0.06 -14.30
CA PHE A 408 -7.97 -1.04 -13.87
C PHE A 408 -9.28 -0.34 -13.48
N ARG A 409 -9.21 0.79 -12.75
CA ARG A 409 -10.40 1.60 -12.44
C ARG A 409 -11.17 2.01 -13.70
N LYS A 410 -10.46 2.54 -14.71
CA LYS A 410 -11.07 2.93 -15.99
C LYS A 410 -11.66 1.75 -16.76
N ARG A 411 -11.02 0.58 -16.68
CA ARG A 411 -11.54 -0.64 -17.29
C ARG A 411 -12.82 -1.08 -16.61
N ARG A 412 -12.85 -1.11 -15.28
CA ARG A 412 -14.04 -1.46 -14.48
C ARG A 412 -15.17 -0.47 -14.73
N GLU A 413 -14.91 0.82 -14.71
CA GLU A 413 -15.88 1.87 -15.06
C GLU A 413 -16.45 1.68 -16.47
N LYS A 414 -15.59 1.40 -17.46
CA LYS A 414 -16.03 1.11 -18.83
C LYS A 414 -16.89 -0.17 -18.90
N LEU A 415 -16.50 -1.23 -18.20
CA LEU A 415 -17.26 -2.48 -18.15
C LEU A 415 -18.64 -2.27 -17.50
N LEU A 416 -18.69 -1.50 -16.42
CA LEU A 416 -19.95 -1.10 -15.78
C LEU A 416 -20.81 -0.30 -16.75
N LEU A 417 -20.27 0.72 -17.41
CA LEU A 417 -20.99 1.51 -18.41
C LEU A 417 -21.48 0.66 -19.59
N GLN A 418 -20.68 -0.31 -20.05
CA GLN A 418 -21.08 -1.25 -21.09
C GLN A 418 -22.19 -2.18 -20.61
N GLN A 419 -22.11 -2.68 -19.37
CA GLN A 419 -23.14 -3.49 -18.75
C GLN A 419 -24.46 -2.70 -18.65
N TYR A 420 -24.40 -1.45 -18.19
CA TYR A 420 -25.55 -0.53 -18.17
C TYR A 420 -26.11 -0.27 -19.56
N ALA A 421 -25.26 -0.01 -20.57
CA ALA A 421 -25.71 0.23 -21.94
C ALA A 421 -26.25 -1.01 -22.65
N SER A 422 -25.81 -2.21 -22.23
CA SER A 422 -26.27 -3.49 -22.79
C SER A 422 -27.53 -4.03 -22.12
N ARG A 423 -27.95 -3.45 -20.99
CA ARG A 423 -29.25 -3.77 -20.41
C ARG A 423 -30.33 -3.38 -21.43
N PRO A 424 -31.26 -4.29 -21.76
CA PRO A 424 -32.39 -3.92 -22.59
C PRO A 424 -33.10 -2.72 -21.96
N PRO A 425 -33.63 -1.78 -22.75
CA PRO A 425 -34.43 -0.70 -22.20
C PRO A 425 -35.53 -1.32 -21.32
N PRO A 426 -35.79 -0.74 -20.13
CA PRO A 426 -36.76 -1.30 -19.21
C PRO A 426 -38.07 -1.53 -19.94
N SER A 427 -38.61 -2.74 -19.82
CA SER A 427 -39.89 -3.14 -20.38
C SER A 427 -40.99 -2.16 -19.96
N GLU A 428 -42.09 -2.11 -20.69
CA GLU A 428 -43.23 -1.25 -20.34
C GLU A 428 -43.76 -1.56 -18.92
N GLN A 429 -43.62 -2.83 -18.49
CA GLN A 429 -43.91 -3.27 -17.13
C GLN A 429 -42.88 -2.73 -16.12
N GLU A 430 -41.58 -2.75 -16.41
CA GLU A 430 -40.53 -2.13 -15.59
C GLU A 430 -40.66 -0.60 -15.52
N LEU A 431 -41.04 0.07 -16.61
CA LEU A 431 -41.31 1.51 -16.65
C LEU A 431 -42.57 1.90 -15.89
N ARG A 432 -43.63 1.09 -15.98
CA ARG A 432 -44.80 1.22 -15.12
C ARG A 432 -44.42 0.95 -13.67
N TRP A 433 -43.51 0.01 -13.45
CA TRP A 433 -43.07 -0.34 -12.12
C TRP A 433 -42.23 0.75 -11.45
N ALA A 434 -41.35 1.37 -12.21
CA ALA A 434 -40.59 2.57 -11.88
C ALA A 434 -41.47 3.77 -11.51
N LYS A 435 -42.62 3.94 -12.18
CA LYS A 435 -43.60 5.01 -11.89
C LYS A 435 -44.44 4.76 -10.63
N GLU A 436 -44.50 3.52 -10.16
CA GLU A 436 -45.31 3.09 -9.00
C GLU A 436 -44.42 2.69 -7.79
N GLY A 437 -43.09 2.77 -7.91
CA GLY A 437 -42.14 2.40 -6.86
C GLY A 437 -41.71 3.60 -6.03
N HIS A 438 -41.58 3.41 -4.72
CA HIS A 438 -41.09 4.45 -3.81
C HIS A 438 -39.58 4.30 -3.63
N LEU A 439 -38.84 5.40 -3.67
CA LEU A 439 -37.43 5.38 -3.31
C LEU A 439 -37.36 5.25 -1.78
N LEU A 440 -36.80 4.13 -1.29
CA LEU A 440 -36.61 3.91 0.14
C LEU A 440 -35.29 4.52 0.59
N LYS A 441 -35.39 5.70 1.19
CA LYS A 441 -34.25 6.51 1.62
C LYS A 441 -34.07 6.39 3.12
N HIS A 442 -32.90 5.97 3.57
CA HIS A 442 -32.48 6.07 4.96
C HIS A 442 -32.39 7.56 5.37
N SER A 443 -32.62 7.86 6.65
CA SER A 443 -32.63 9.25 7.16
C SER A 443 -31.32 10.03 6.91
N ALA A 444 -30.19 9.33 6.75
CA ALA A 444 -28.89 9.90 6.37
C ALA A 444 -28.77 10.28 4.87
N GLY A 445 -29.78 9.99 4.07
CA GLY A 445 -29.84 10.37 2.67
C GLY A 445 -29.34 9.33 1.67
N LEU A 446 -28.95 8.14 2.13
CA LEU A 446 -28.66 6.98 1.30
C LEU A 446 -29.94 6.19 0.99
N CYS A 447 -29.90 5.38 -0.05
CA CYS A 447 -31.03 4.62 -0.55
C CYS A 447 -30.78 3.11 -0.43
N LEU A 448 -31.84 2.38 -0.08
CA LEU A 448 -31.85 0.93 0.02
C LEU A 448 -31.66 0.30 -1.37
N ARG A 449 -30.69 -0.61 -1.54
CA ARG A 449 -30.41 -1.26 -2.83
C ARG A 449 -29.88 -2.69 -2.65
N PRO A 450 -30.25 -3.64 -3.52
CA PRO A 450 -29.61 -4.95 -3.55
C PRO A 450 -28.27 -4.88 -4.28
N VAL A 451 -27.28 -5.62 -3.78
CA VAL A 451 -25.95 -5.77 -4.40
C VAL A 451 -25.72 -7.24 -4.68
N GLU A 452 -25.38 -7.58 -5.93
CA GLU A 452 -25.11 -8.96 -6.36
C GLU A 452 -23.62 -9.29 -6.20
N GLU A 453 -23.20 -9.70 -5.00
CA GLU A 453 -21.86 -10.24 -4.73
C GLU A 453 -21.94 -11.67 -4.17
N GLY A 454 -22.20 -12.65 -5.05
CA GLY A 454 -22.38 -14.06 -4.67
C GLY A 454 -23.80 -14.34 -4.15
N GLU A 455 -24.16 -13.73 -3.02
CA GLU A 455 -25.53 -13.66 -2.50
C GLU A 455 -26.03 -12.22 -2.61
N THR A 456 -27.30 -12.01 -2.97
CA THR A 456 -27.80 -10.65 -3.17
C THR A 456 -28.13 -10.05 -1.79
N THR A 457 -27.31 -9.16 -1.24
CA THR A 457 -27.56 -8.52 0.06
C THR A 457 -28.15 -7.12 -0.12
N LEU A 458 -28.90 -6.63 0.88
CA LEU A 458 -29.37 -5.25 0.92
C LEU A 458 -28.32 -4.34 1.55
N MET A 459 -28.02 -3.24 0.88
CA MET A 459 -27.09 -2.22 1.32
C MET A 459 -27.68 -0.81 1.20
N LEU A 460 -27.04 0.15 1.86
CA LEU A 460 -27.29 1.58 1.69
C LEU A 460 -26.32 2.18 0.68
N LEU A 461 -26.84 2.75 -0.41
CA LEU A 461 -26.07 3.28 -1.54
C LEU A 461 -26.49 4.71 -1.91
N SER A 462 -25.72 5.37 -2.78
CA SER A 462 -26.14 6.66 -3.36
C SER A 462 -27.47 6.51 -4.11
N CYS A 463 -28.35 7.50 -3.99
CA CYS A 463 -29.67 7.51 -4.63
C CYS A 463 -29.66 7.81 -6.15
N ALA A 464 -28.48 7.96 -6.76
CA ALA A 464 -28.33 8.26 -8.19
C ALA A 464 -28.42 6.99 -9.04
N PHE A 465 -29.63 6.44 -9.20
CA PHE A 465 -29.87 5.24 -10.01
C PHE A 465 -31.23 5.29 -10.71
N PRO A 466 -31.45 4.46 -11.74
CA PRO A 466 -32.68 4.56 -12.51
C PRO A 466 -33.86 3.96 -11.71
N PRO A 467 -35.09 4.52 -11.82
CA PRO A 467 -36.18 4.21 -10.89
C PRO A 467 -36.65 2.75 -10.88
N GLU A 468 -36.33 1.96 -11.90
CA GLU A 468 -36.58 0.52 -11.97
C GLU A 468 -35.79 -0.29 -10.92
N ASP A 469 -34.69 0.26 -10.39
CA ASP A 469 -33.91 -0.37 -9.33
C ASP A 469 -34.42 -0.02 -7.92
N ASN A 470 -35.55 0.71 -7.80
CA ASN A 470 -36.19 1.03 -6.53
C ASN A 470 -36.93 -0.17 -5.92
N PHE A 471 -36.88 -0.26 -4.59
CA PHE A 471 -37.74 -1.16 -3.84
C PHE A 471 -39.20 -0.73 -3.87
N ARG A 472 -40.09 -1.70 -3.87
CA ARG A 472 -41.52 -1.49 -3.67
C ARG A 472 -41.89 -2.00 -2.29
N ILE A 473 -42.58 -1.16 -1.54
CA ILE A 473 -43.28 -1.58 -0.32
C ILE A 473 -44.66 -2.05 -0.75
N VAL A 474 -44.85 -3.36 -0.86
CA VAL A 474 -46.11 -3.97 -1.28
C VAL A 474 -46.89 -4.39 -0.04
N PRO A 475 -48.07 -3.80 0.25
CA PRO A 475 -48.91 -4.24 1.35
C PRO A 475 -49.33 -5.70 1.17
N GLN A 476 -49.32 -6.50 2.25
CA GLN A 476 -49.76 -7.88 2.21
C GLN A 476 -51.06 -8.11 2.97
N GLY A 477 -52.07 -8.61 2.25
CA GLY A 477 -53.40 -8.90 2.80
C GLY A 477 -54.24 -7.64 3.03
N SER A 478 -55.27 -7.76 3.87
CA SER A 478 -56.18 -6.66 4.20
C SER A 478 -55.62 -5.66 5.22
N LYS A 479 -54.48 -5.96 5.83
CA LYS A 479 -53.81 -5.11 6.82
C LYS A 479 -52.66 -4.36 6.14
N THR A 480 -52.80 -3.04 6.02
CA THR A 480 -51.80 -2.15 5.39
C THR A 480 -50.46 -2.08 6.12
N GLU A 481 -50.38 -2.64 7.33
CA GLU A 481 -49.20 -2.57 8.19
C GLU A 481 -48.09 -3.55 7.79
N PHE A 482 -48.47 -4.67 7.17
CA PHE A 482 -47.54 -5.71 6.73
C PHE A 482 -47.15 -5.46 5.29
N VAL A 483 -45.85 -5.51 5.01
CA VAL A 483 -45.27 -5.12 3.74
C VAL A 483 -44.21 -6.12 3.29
N LEU A 484 -44.11 -6.28 1.98
CA LEU A 484 -42.99 -6.94 1.30
C LEU A 484 -42.10 -5.88 0.67
N LEU A 485 -40.79 -6.03 0.83
CA LEU A 485 -39.81 -5.25 0.07
C LEU A 485 -39.53 -6.01 -1.23
N LYS A 486 -40.13 -5.55 -2.33
CA LYS A 486 -40.09 -6.25 -3.62
C LYS A 486 -39.27 -5.47 -4.65
N GLN A 487 -38.44 -6.17 -5.40
CA GLN A 487 -37.72 -5.63 -6.55
C GLN A 487 -37.55 -6.73 -7.61
N ASN A 488 -37.84 -6.41 -8.88
CA ASN A 488 -37.68 -7.33 -10.01
C ASN A 488 -38.26 -8.74 -9.78
N GLY A 489 -39.44 -8.81 -9.15
CA GLY A 489 -40.13 -10.09 -8.88
C GLY A 489 -39.63 -10.89 -7.67
N LYS A 490 -38.56 -10.44 -7.02
CA LYS A 490 -37.95 -11.04 -5.83
C LYS A 490 -38.30 -10.22 -4.58
N CYS A 491 -38.24 -10.85 -3.41
CA CYS A 491 -38.58 -10.23 -2.13
C CYS A 491 -37.43 -10.33 -1.12
N ALA A 492 -37.33 -9.33 -0.24
CA ALA A 492 -36.34 -9.34 0.83
C ALA A 492 -36.69 -10.40 1.90
N HIS A 493 -35.67 -11.07 2.43
CA HIS A 493 -35.75 -12.06 3.50
C HIS A 493 -34.51 -11.96 4.40
N SER A 494 -34.51 -12.57 5.59
CA SER A 494 -33.27 -12.73 6.36
C SER A 494 -32.45 -13.89 5.83
N GLU A 495 -31.13 -13.71 5.83
CA GLU A 495 -30.17 -14.80 5.68
C GLU A 495 -30.42 -15.88 6.75
N GLY A 496 -30.50 -17.14 6.33
CA GLY A 496 -30.76 -18.27 7.23
C GLY A 496 -32.23 -18.50 7.58
N ASP A 497 -33.18 -17.79 6.95
CA ASP A 497 -34.62 -18.00 7.18
C ASP A 497 -35.13 -19.42 6.89
N GLU A 498 -34.37 -20.20 6.13
CA GLU A 498 -34.70 -21.60 5.80
C GLU A 498 -34.43 -22.56 6.97
N ASP A 499 -33.54 -22.19 7.90
CA ASP A 499 -33.17 -22.98 9.07
C ASP A 499 -33.00 -22.08 10.32
N PRO A 500 -34.05 -21.97 11.16
CA PRO A 500 -34.03 -21.14 12.37
C PRO A 500 -32.91 -21.50 13.36
N GLU A 501 -32.40 -22.73 13.35
CA GLU A 501 -31.32 -23.16 14.26
C GLU A 501 -29.93 -22.67 13.79
N MET A 502 -29.79 -22.34 12.50
CA MET A 502 -28.55 -21.79 11.91
C MET A 502 -28.57 -20.27 11.70
N MET A 503 -29.64 -19.59 12.11
CA MET A 503 -29.76 -18.15 11.92
C MET A 503 -28.69 -17.41 12.75
N PRO A 504 -27.79 -16.63 12.12
CA PRO A 504 -26.82 -15.84 12.86
C PRO A 504 -27.55 -14.82 13.75
N LYS A 505 -26.88 -14.35 14.81
CA LYS A 505 -27.47 -13.41 15.78
C LYS A 505 -27.99 -12.11 15.12
N GLU A 506 -27.34 -11.70 14.04
CA GLU A 506 -27.62 -10.50 13.26
C GLU A 506 -27.61 -10.86 11.76
N PRO A 507 -28.67 -11.52 11.26
CA PRO A 507 -28.69 -11.99 9.87
C PRO A 507 -28.75 -10.82 8.92
N LYS A 508 -28.02 -10.90 7.80
CA LYS A 508 -28.14 -9.93 6.71
C LYS A 508 -29.53 -10.01 6.11
N VAL A 509 -30.00 -8.90 5.56
CA VAL A 509 -31.22 -8.89 4.75
C VAL A 509 -30.82 -9.20 3.31
N ALA A 510 -31.29 -10.33 2.79
CA ALA A 510 -30.90 -10.88 1.50
C ALA A 510 -32.05 -10.91 0.46
N PHE A 511 -31.66 -11.21 -0.78
CA PHE A 511 -32.39 -11.49 -2.01
C PHE A 511 -31.70 -12.75 -2.61
N PRO A 512 -32.39 -13.69 -3.28
CA PRO A 512 -33.40 -13.42 -4.29
C PRO A 512 -34.58 -14.42 -4.24
N VAL A 513 -35.06 -14.80 -3.07
CA VAL A 513 -36.15 -15.80 -3.00
C VAL A 513 -37.36 -15.26 -3.75
N SER A 514 -38.04 -16.13 -4.51
CA SER A 514 -39.32 -15.77 -5.12
C SER A 514 -40.25 -15.26 -4.02
N CYS A 515 -41.04 -14.24 -4.32
CA CYS A 515 -42.01 -13.70 -3.36
C CYS A 515 -43.08 -14.72 -2.92
N GLU A 516 -43.14 -15.90 -3.57
CA GLU A 516 -44.07 -16.98 -3.22
C GLU A 516 -43.65 -17.74 -1.96
N MET A 517 -42.35 -17.82 -1.68
CA MET A 517 -41.82 -18.41 -0.46
C MET A 517 -41.68 -17.40 0.69
N ALA A 518 -41.71 -16.10 0.37
CA ALA A 518 -41.66 -15.03 1.36
C ALA A 518 -43.09 -14.68 1.84
N ALA A 519 -43.51 -15.22 2.98
CA ALA A 519 -44.62 -14.63 3.74
C ALA A 519 -44.28 -13.15 4.10
N ALA A 520 -45.26 -12.30 4.38
CA ALA A 520 -45.00 -10.90 4.76
C ALA A 520 -44.15 -10.85 6.01
N LYS A 521 -42.86 -10.61 5.84
CA LYS A 521 -41.96 -10.61 6.98
C LYS A 521 -41.79 -9.25 7.62
N PHE A 522 -42.22 -8.14 7.00
CA PHE A 522 -41.96 -6.81 7.56
C PHE A 522 -43.24 -6.07 7.92
N ARG A 523 -43.19 -5.33 9.02
CA ARG A 523 -44.22 -4.40 9.49
C ARG A 523 -43.66 -2.99 9.49
N LYS A 524 -44.40 -2.07 8.88
CA LYS A 524 -44.06 -0.64 8.88
C LYS A 524 -44.46 -0.02 10.22
N LEU A 525 -43.51 0.49 10.97
CA LEU A 525 -43.76 1.19 12.24
C LEU A 525 -43.46 2.68 12.08
N PRO A 526 -44.32 3.59 12.55
CA PRO A 526 -44.02 5.03 12.47
C PRO A 526 -42.75 5.36 13.25
N SER A 527 -41.89 6.21 12.67
CA SER A 527 -40.73 6.76 13.36
C SER A 527 -41.16 7.96 14.20
N LYS A 528 -40.59 8.06 15.41
CA LYS A 528 -40.69 9.26 16.25
C LYS A 528 -39.54 10.23 15.99
N ALA A 529 -38.43 9.71 15.46
CA ALA A 529 -37.20 10.46 15.22
C ALA A 529 -37.31 11.41 14.01
N VAL A 530 -38.01 11.00 12.96
CA VAL A 530 -38.17 11.77 11.71
C VAL A 530 -39.65 11.83 11.32
N PRO A 531 -40.25 13.04 11.22
CA PRO A 531 -41.62 13.20 10.73
C PRO A 531 -41.79 12.58 9.34
N GLY A 532 -42.82 11.73 9.18
CA GLY A 532 -43.08 11.00 7.92
C GLY A 532 -42.18 9.79 7.69
N GLY A 533 -41.21 9.53 8.57
CA GLY A 533 -40.35 8.35 8.51
C GLY A 533 -40.98 7.12 9.18
N PHE A 534 -40.38 5.96 8.94
CA PHE A 534 -40.80 4.69 9.52
C PHE A 534 -39.64 3.71 9.70
N LEU A 535 -39.85 2.69 10.51
CA LEU A 535 -38.96 1.55 10.69
C LEU A 535 -39.59 0.32 10.01
N LEU A 536 -38.73 -0.60 9.58
CA LEU A 536 -39.14 -1.90 9.04
C LEU A 536 -38.85 -2.97 10.08
N ARG A 537 -39.90 -3.45 10.75
CA ARG A 537 -39.80 -4.49 11.77
C ARG A 537 -40.12 -5.86 11.19
N HIS A 538 -39.17 -6.77 11.25
CA HIS A 538 -39.35 -8.16 10.85
C HIS A 538 -40.35 -8.91 11.75
N GLU A 539 -40.96 -10.00 11.27
CA GLU A 539 -41.99 -10.79 11.97
C GLU A 539 -41.43 -11.47 13.23
N THR A 540 -40.13 -11.75 13.24
CA THR A 540 -39.39 -12.25 14.42
C THR A 540 -39.29 -11.21 15.54
N GLY A 541 -39.63 -9.95 15.25
CA GLY A 541 -39.61 -8.85 16.20
C GLY A 541 -38.40 -7.93 16.09
N SER A 542 -37.36 -8.31 15.32
CA SER A 542 -36.18 -7.50 15.01
C SER A 542 -36.48 -6.37 14.01
N CYS A 543 -35.64 -5.35 13.92
CA CYS A 543 -35.75 -4.27 12.94
C CYS A 543 -34.58 -4.28 11.96
N ILE A 544 -34.78 -3.72 10.76
CA ILE A 544 -33.68 -3.49 9.81
C ILE A 544 -32.78 -2.37 10.34
N HIS A 545 -31.47 -2.65 10.43
CA HIS A 545 -30.43 -1.70 10.84
C HIS A 545 -29.34 -1.61 9.78
N PRO A 546 -28.70 -0.42 9.59
CA PRO A 546 -27.35 -0.39 9.05
C PRO A 546 -26.43 -1.21 9.94
N TYR A 547 -25.49 -1.93 9.34
CA TYR A 547 -24.46 -2.65 10.09
C TYR A 547 -23.79 -1.70 11.10
N GLU A 548 -23.59 -2.19 12.33
CA GLU A 548 -23.15 -1.41 13.51
C GLU A 548 -24.12 -0.33 14.02
N GLY A 549 -25.29 -0.17 13.43
CA GLY A 549 -26.33 0.76 13.89
C GLY A 549 -25.96 2.24 13.72
N GLN A 550 -25.17 2.59 12.70
CA GLN A 550 -24.70 3.95 12.43
C GLN A 550 -25.86 4.90 12.09
N GLU A 551 -25.88 6.11 12.68
CA GLU A 551 -26.88 7.15 12.33
C GLU A 551 -26.62 7.79 10.96
N ASP A 552 -25.35 7.84 10.55
CA ASP A 552 -24.88 8.36 9.27
C ASP A 552 -24.03 7.28 8.56
N PRO A 553 -24.67 6.20 8.07
CA PRO A 553 -23.97 5.10 7.42
C PRO A 553 -23.31 5.57 6.12
N ARG A 554 -22.19 4.94 5.77
CA ARG A 554 -21.48 5.19 4.51
C ARG A 554 -22.17 4.48 3.34
N PRO A 555 -21.93 4.89 2.09
CA PRO A 555 -22.26 4.06 0.93
C PRO A 555 -21.66 2.66 1.08
N ASN A 556 -22.39 1.65 0.61
CA ASN A 556 -22.08 0.22 0.72
C ASN A 556 -22.20 -0.31 2.16
N THR A 557 -22.97 0.33 3.04
CA THR A 557 -23.23 -0.24 4.37
C THR A 557 -24.28 -1.34 4.27
N ASP A 558 -23.93 -2.56 4.70
CA ASP A 558 -24.84 -3.71 4.80
C ASP A 558 -26.04 -3.43 5.71
N LEU A 559 -27.15 -4.12 5.45
CA LEU A 559 -28.32 -4.10 6.31
C LEU A 559 -28.55 -5.46 6.97
N ILE A 560 -28.78 -5.41 8.28
CA ILE A 560 -28.98 -6.57 9.14
C ILE A 560 -30.32 -6.50 9.87
N LEU A 561 -30.79 -7.63 10.39
CA LEU A 561 -31.85 -7.64 11.39
C LEU A 561 -31.23 -7.58 12.79
N HIS A 562 -31.66 -6.60 13.58
CA HIS A 562 -31.19 -6.44 14.96
C HIS A 562 -32.37 -6.26 15.92
N SER A 563 -32.22 -6.75 17.16
CA SER A 563 -33.30 -6.82 18.15
C SER A 563 -33.76 -5.46 18.70
N ASP A 564 -32.91 -4.42 18.62
CA ASP A 564 -33.27 -3.05 18.99
C ASP A 564 -34.24 -2.45 17.96
N CYS A 565 -35.38 -1.94 18.40
CA CYS A 565 -36.41 -1.33 17.55
C CYS A 565 -36.80 0.07 18.07
N ASN A 566 -35.86 0.80 18.66
CA ASN A 566 -36.12 2.12 19.23
C ASN A 566 -36.57 3.14 18.14
N GLN A 567 -37.85 3.53 18.19
CA GLN A 567 -38.47 4.47 17.24
C GLN A 567 -37.91 5.90 17.30
N ASP A 568 -37.13 6.22 18.33
CA ASP A 568 -36.48 7.52 18.51
C ASP A 568 -35.10 7.58 17.83
N ARG A 569 -34.61 6.47 17.24
CA ARG A 569 -33.32 6.42 16.54
C ARG A 569 -33.45 6.77 15.05
N LYS A 570 -32.64 7.74 14.61
CA LYS A 570 -32.54 8.09 13.17
C LYS A 570 -31.94 6.97 12.34
N ALA A 571 -30.99 6.22 12.89
CA ALA A 571 -30.34 5.06 12.25
C ALA A 571 -31.30 3.99 11.74
N LEU A 572 -32.54 3.94 12.24
CA LEU A 572 -33.53 2.91 11.87
C LEU A 572 -34.59 3.45 10.93
N THR A 573 -34.52 4.74 10.61
CA THR A 573 -35.62 5.45 9.98
C THR A 573 -35.41 5.52 8.46
N PHE A 574 -36.41 5.02 7.76
CA PHE A 574 -36.56 5.11 6.31
C PHE A 574 -37.67 6.12 5.96
N ILE A 575 -37.55 6.71 4.79
CA ILE A 575 -38.48 7.68 4.21
C ILE A 575 -38.82 7.15 2.82
N GLU A 576 -40.11 7.15 2.48
CA GLU A 576 -40.57 6.93 1.11
C GLU A 576 -40.47 8.27 0.39
N ASP A 577 -39.54 8.38 -0.55
CA ASP A 577 -39.48 9.50 -1.50
C ASP A 577 -40.28 9.11 -2.75
N ALA A 578 -41.17 10.00 -3.19
CA ALA A 578 -42.16 9.73 -4.23
C ALA A 578 -41.66 10.03 -5.64
#